data_AF-A0A0U5A8V0-F1
#
_entry.id   AF-A0A0U5A8V0-F1
#
_cell.length_a   1.000
_cell.length_b   1.000
_cell.length_c   1.000
_cell.angle_alpha   90.00
_cell.angle_beta   90.00
_cell.angle_gamma   90.00
#
_symmetry.space_group_name_H-M   'P 1'
#
loop_
_entity.id
_entity.type
_entity.pdbx_description
1 polymer ?
#
loop_
_entity_poly.entity_id
_entity_poly.type
_entity_poly.pdbx_seq_one_letter_code
_entity_poly.pdbx_strand_id
1 'polypeptide(L)'
;LVAGATNLGIAFAMGARLPAPHIVIGAMTTGFGGYGVSLVLFVIALRGLGTARTGAYFSVGPVFGVALSLAMWPQAPGASFWIAA
;
A
#
# COMPACT_ATOMS: atom_id res chain seq x y z
N LEU A 1 0.66 -1.83 -16.66
CA LEU A 1 -0.61 -1.52 -17.34
C LEU A 1 -1.46 -2.77 -17.59
N VAL A 2 -0.89 -3.81 -18.20
CA VAL A 2 -1.60 -5.08 -18.52
C VAL A 2 -2.30 -5.68 -17.29
N ALA A 3 -1.60 -5.81 -16.15
CA ALA A 3 -2.19 -6.33 -14.92
C ALA A 3 -3.44 -5.55 -14.44
N GLY A 4 -3.42 -4.21 -14.56
CA GLY A 4 -4.57 -3.38 -14.19
C GLY A 4 -5.77 -3.60 -15.11
N ALA A 5 -5.53 -3.65 -16.43
CA ALA A 5 -6.58 -3.94 -17.41
C ALA A 5 -7.17 -5.34 -17.22
N THR A 6 -6.32 -6.34 -16.95
CA THR A 6 -6.76 -7.71 -16.67
C THR A 6 -7.61 -7.77 -15.40
N ASN A 7 -7.18 -7.14 -14.30
CA ASN A 7 -7.91 -7.18 -13.05
C ASN A 7 -9.27 -6.44 -13.13
N LEU A 8 -9.32 -5.30 -13.85
CA LEU A 8 -10.58 -4.62 -14.15
C LEU A 8 -11.49 -5.49 -15.03
N GLY A 9 -10.94 -6.11 -16.07
CA GLY A 9 -11.68 -6.99 -16.98
C GLY A 9 -12.30 -8.18 -16.25
N ILE A 10 -11.55 -8.82 -15.35
CA ILE A 10 -12.04 -9.90 -14.48
C ILE A 10 -13.14 -9.39 -13.55
N ALA A 11 -12.94 -8.23 -12.91
CA ALA A 11 -13.95 -7.64 -12.02
C ALA A 11 -15.27 -7.36 -12.77
N PHE A 12 -15.21 -6.82 -13.99
CA PHE A 12 -16.40 -6.62 -14.82
C PHE A 12 -17.03 -7.93 -15.27
N ALA A 13 -16.24 -8.94 -15.62
CA ALA A 13 -16.73 -10.27 -15.98
C ALA A 13 -17.46 -10.96 -14.81
N MET A 14 -17.04 -10.67 -13.57
CA MET A 14 -17.73 -11.13 -12.34
C MET A 14 -18.95 -10.28 -11.95
N GLY A 15 -19.32 -9.27 -12.76
CA GLY A 15 -20.49 -8.42 -12.52
C GLY A 15 -20.25 -7.24 -11.57
N ALA A 16 -19.00 -6.88 -11.29
CA ALA A 16 -18.69 -5.70 -10.48
C ALA A 16 -19.18 -4.42 -11.18
N ARG A 17 -19.80 -3.52 -10.41
CA ARG A 17 -20.24 -2.20 -10.89
C ARG A 17 -19.17 -1.17 -10.62
N LEU A 18 -19.16 -0.08 -11.41
CA LEU A 18 -18.29 1.06 -11.10
C LEU A 18 -18.61 1.57 -9.69
N PRO A 19 -17.59 1.70 -8.81
CA PRO A 19 -17.77 2.35 -7.52
C PRO A 19 -18.20 3.81 -7.70
N ALA A 20 -18.85 4.36 -6.69
CA ALA A 20 -19.19 5.78 -6.69
C ALA A 20 -17.92 6.65 -6.87
N PRO A 21 -18.01 7.82 -7.54
CA PRO A 21 -16.83 8.63 -7.87
C PRO A 21 -15.96 9.00 -6.67
N HIS A 22 -16.56 9.18 -5.49
CA HIS A 22 -15.82 9.48 -4.26
C HIS A 22 -14.90 8.32 -3.83
N ILE A 23 -15.33 7.06 -4.01
CA ILE A 23 -14.53 5.87 -3.71
C ILE A 23 -13.36 5.78 -4.69
N VAL A 24 -13.63 6.04 -5.98
CA VAL A 24 -12.60 6.04 -7.02
C VAL A 24 -11.53 7.10 -6.72
N ILE A 25 -11.94 8.32 -6.40
CA ILE A 25 -11.02 9.40 -6.03
C ILE A 25 -10.22 9.04 -4.78
N GLY A 26 -10.85 8.48 -3.74
CA GLY A 26 -10.16 8.01 -2.53
C GLY A 26 -9.12 6.92 -2.82
N ALA A 27 -9.44 5.95 -3.67
CA ALA A 27 -8.50 4.91 -4.08
C ALA A 27 -7.34 5.48 -4.92
N MET A 28 -7.62 6.40 -5.84
CA MET A 28 -6.61 7.04 -6.69
C MET A 28 -5.66 7.92 -5.89
N THR A 29 -6.15 8.72 -4.95
CA THR A 29 -5.30 9.57 -4.09
C THR A 29 -4.46 8.72 -3.14
N THR A 30 -5.03 7.65 -2.59
CA THR A 30 -4.31 6.70 -1.73
C THR A 30 -3.22 5.96 -2.52
N GLY A 31 -3.51 5.50 -3.74
CA GLY A 31 -2.52 4.90 -4.63
C GLY A 31 -1.43 5.89 -5.06
N PHE A 32 -1.81 7.13 -5.37
CA PHE A 32 -0.87 8.19 -5.71
C PHE A 32 0.09 8.50 -4.57
N GLY A 33 -0.39 8.64 -3.33
CA GLY A 33 0.46 8.87 -2.16
C GLY A 33 1.29 7.64 -1.78
N GLY A 34 0.64 6.49 -1.64
CA GLY A 34 1.25 5.26 -1.13
C GLY A 34 2.21 4.58 -2.10
N TYR A 35 1.91 4.59 -3.40
CA TYR A 35 2.80 4.03 -4.42
C TYR A 35 3.54 5.11 -5.20
N GLY A 36 2.86 6.13 -5.73
CA GLY A 36 3.48 7.12 -6.61
C GLY A 36 4.54 7.97 -5.92
N VAL A 37 4.11 8.83 -5.00
CA VAL A 37 4.98 9.77 -4.26
C VAL A 37 6.02 9.00 -3.45
N SER A 38 5.60 7.94 -2.75
CA SER A 38 6.48 7.08 -1.96
C SER A 38 7.64 6.50 -2.79
N LEU A 39 7.36 5.95 -3.98
CA LEU A 39 8.42 5.39 -4.83
C LEU A 39 9.36 6.46 -5.40
N VAL A 40 8.84 7.65 -5.74
CA VAL A 40 9.69 8.76 -6.18
C VAL A 40 10.66 9.17 -5.06
N LEU A 41 10.16 9.33 -3.83
CA LEU A 41 11.00 9.64 -2.67
C LEU A 41 12.02 8.54 -2.38
N PHE A 42 11.63 7.26 -2.52
CA PHE A 42 12.54 6.13 -2.40
C PHE A 42 13.67 6.19 -3.42
N VAL A 43 13.37 6.44 -4.70
CA VAL A 43 14.37 6.58 -5.76
C VAL A 43 15.30 7.77 -5.52
N ILE A 44 14.79 8.89 -5.02
CA ILE A 44 15.62 10.05 -4.63
C ILE A 44 16.55 9.67 -3.47
N ALA A 45 16.03 8.99 -2.45
CA ALA A 45 16.83 8.54 -1.31
C ALA A 45 17.94 7.58 -1.72
N LEU A 46 17.67 6.66 -2.66
CA LEU A 46 18.70 5.77 -3.22
C LEU A 46 19.89 6.54 -3.80
N ARG A 47 19.63 7.68 -4.46
CA ARG A 47 20.67 8.52 -5.06
C ARG A 47 21.53 9.24 -4.02
N GLY A 48 20.96 9.63 -2.88
CA GLY A 48 21.67 10.39 -1.84
C GLY A 48 22.31 9.54 -0.73
N LEU A 49 21.67 8.44 -0.34
CA LEU A 49 22.03 7.66 0.86
C LEU A 49 22.69 6.30 0.53
N GLY A 50 22.52 5.83 -0.71
CA GLY A 50 22.89 4.48 -1.14
C GLY A 50 21.80 3.44 -0.80
N THR A 51 21.94 2.25 -1.39
CA THR A 51 20.93 1.18 -1.35
C THR A 51 20.68 0.63 0.06
N ALA A 52 21.75 0.34 0.82
CA ALA A 52 21.66 -0.30 2.13
C ALA A 52 20.89 0.55 3.17
N ARG A 53 21.19 1.85 3.26
CA ARG A 53 20.53 2.76 4.21
C ARG A 53 19.10 3.07 3.81
N THR A 54 18.86 3.30 2.52
CA THR A 54 17.50 3.58 2.02
C THR A 54 16.57 2.39 2.22
N GLY A 55 17.06 1.17 1.98
CA GLY A 55 16.30 -0.05 2.26
C GLY A 55 15.95 -0.18 3.73
N ALA A 56 16.91 0.03 4.64
CA ALA A 56 16.67 -0.02 6.08
C ALA A 56 15.58 0.97 6.54
N TYR A 57 15.56 2.20 5.99
CA TYR A 57 14.51 3.17 6.30
C TYR A 57 13.17 2.81 5.66
N PHE A 58 13.15 2.29 4.44
CA PHE A 58 11.92 1.92 3.76
C PHE A 58 11.23 0.71 4.42
N SER A 59 12.01 -0.21 5.01
CA SER A 59 11.52 -1.35 5.80
C SER A 59 10.76 -0.95 7.07
N VAL A 60 10.80 0.32 7.47
CA VAL A 60 10.02 0.83 8.60
C VAL A 60 8.54 1.04 8.23
N GLY A 61 8.22 1.13 6.93
CA GLY A 61 6.86 1.29 6.40
C GLY A 61 5.86 0.23 6.90
N PRO A 62 6.13 -1.08 6.75
CA PRO A 62 5.26 -2.15 7.24
C PRO A 62 4.99 -2.07 8.75
N VAL A 63 6.02 -1.74 9.55
CA VAL A 63 5.89 -1.62 11.02
C VAL A 63 4.94 -0.47 11.39
N PHE A 64 5.08 0.68 10.73
CA PHE A 64 4.12 1.78 10.89
C PHE A 64 2.72 1.39 10.43
N GLY A 65 2.59 0.63 9.35
CA GLY A 65 1.30 0.12 8.87
C GLY A 65 0.60 -0.76 9.90
N VAL A 66 1.33 -1.66 10.55
CA VAL A 66 0.83 -2.48 11.66
C VAL A 66 0.42 -1.60 12.85
N ALA A 67 1.29 -0.68 13.27
CA ALA A 67 1.01 0.20 14.41
C ALA A 67 -0.23 1.07 14.16
N LEU A 68 -0.38 1.63 12.96
CA LEU A 68 -1.53 2.44 12.58
C LEU A 68 -2.81 1.59 12.50
N SER A 69 -2.73 0.36 11.98
CA SER A 69 -3.85 -0.57 11.94
C SER A 69 -4.38 -0.88 13.34
N LEU A 70 -3.49 -1.18 14.30
CA LEU A 70 -3.84 -1.41 15.71
C LEU A 70 -4.42 -0.17 16.39
N ALA A 71 -3.92 1.02 16.03
CA ALA A 71 -4.45 2.28 16.55
C ALA A 71 -5.85 2.60 16.03
N MET A 72 -6.14 2.28 14.76
CA MET A 72 -7.45 2.50 14.14
C MET A 72 -8.49 1.44 14.51
N TRP A 73 -8.07 0.17 14.60
CA TRP A 73 -8.89 -0.95 15.02
C TRP A 73 -8.28 -1.63 16.25
N PRO A 74 -8.79 -1.35 17.47
CA PRO A 74 -8.22 -1.87 18.72
C PRO A 74 -8.41 -3.38 18.96
N GLN A 75 -8.81 -4.16 17.94
CA GLN A 75 -8.95 -5.61 18.08
C GLN A 75 -7.57 -6.25 18.09
N ALA A 76 -7.24 -6.92 19.20
CA ALA A 76 -6.00 -7.63 19.35
C ALA A 76 -5.90 -8.74 18.28
N PRO A 77 -4.86 -8.73 17.43
CA PRO A 77 -4.65 -9.78 16.46
C PRO A 77 -4.33 -11.09 17.20
N GLY A 78 -4.83 -12.21 16.68
CA GLY A 78 -4.64 -13.53 17.29
C GLY A 78 -3.17 -13.96 17.35
N ALA A 79 -2.86 -15.00 18.12
CA ALA A 79 -1.49 -15.49 18.33
C ALA A 79 -0.72 -15.80 17.03
N SER A 80 -1.42 -16.17 15.95
CA SER A 80 -0.84 -16.39 14.62
C SER A 80 -0.18 -15.15 14.02
N PHE A 81 -0.65 -13.95 14.36
CA PHE A 81 -0.05 -12.69 13.92
C PHE A 81 1.33 -12.48 14.52
N TRP A 82 1.47 -12.74 15.83
CA TRP A 82 2.73 -12.54 16.56
C TRP A 82 3.81 -13.55 16.18
N ILE A 83 3.43 -14.75 15.74
CA ILE A 83 4.38 -15.78 15.26
C ILE A 83 4.90 -15.45 13.86
N ALA A 84 4.12 -14.72 13.05
CA ALA A 84 4.46 -14.36 11.67
C ALA A 84 5.14 -12.99 11.53
N ALA A 85 5.08 -12.14 12.57
CA ALA A 85 5.68 -10.82 12.63
C ALA A 85 7.17 -10.88 13.00
#